data_AF-A0A8T0YL02-F1
#
_entry.id   AF-A0A8T0YL02-F1
#
_cell.length_a   1.000
_cell.length_b   1.000
_cell.length_c   1.000
_cell.angle_alpha   90.00
_cell.angle_beta   90.00
_cell.angle_gamma   90.00
#
_symmetry.space_group_name_H-M   'P 1'
#
loop_
_entity.id
_entity.type
_entity.pdbx_description
1 polymer ?
#
loop_
_entity_poly.entity_id
_entity_poly.type
_entity_poly.pdbx_seq_one_letter_code
_entity_poly.pdbx_strand_id
1 'polypeptide(L)'
;MGGVLFGQQINGRASFNPDLVYLAHPLWVRTFEAFGEDTYLNSVLGDAIIRGLESDNYTAACMKHWIAYMKTPSGHDKEAAQLSDYDLLNYFLPPFKAAAEARAISTMENYISINGISTIANGKLMNALLRDGLGDDGMVVSDYAEIEQLADFRRTARNYADAIHVAGHELSPQYLQHLKTSARRVVKMKLKMGLYDTPMPGEPNVTLLGNDDDVADALQLARESIVLLQNNGSTLPLPEGTPGYTDEDAHLKNGITVKSGIEPIVGDYRVSFFNGLNPNGSYPESDLSVAKEIASTVEYPIAVIGEGPYAEKPVDIEDVPTPPAGQVEYIKDFASAG
;
A
#
# COMPACT_ATOMS: atom_id res chain seq x y z
N MET A 1 22.38 -9.04 -13.48
CA MET A 1 21.58 -8.45 -12.39
C MET A 1 21.88 -9.25 -11.13
N GLY A 2 21.94 -8.61 -9.98
CA GLY A 2 22.16 -9.28 -8.71
C GLY A 2 21.12 -8.76 -7.73
N GLY A 3 20.00 -9.47 -7.62
CA GLY A 3 19.00 -9.24 -6.58
C GLY A 3 19.55 -9.76 -5.26
N VAL A 4 19.50 -8.95 -4.20
CA VAL A 4 19.85 -9.42 -2.87
C VAL A 4 18.64 -10.17 -2.33
N LEU A 5 18.81 -11.48 -2.14
CA LEU A 5 17.91 -12.31 -1.36
C LEU A 5 18.23 -12.13 0.12
N PHE A 6 17.37 -11.50 0.91
CA PHE A 6 17.34 -11.71 2.36
C PHE A 6 15.94 -11.48 2.93
N GLY A 7 15.24 -12.59 3.20
CA GLY A 7 14.10 -12.66 4.11
C GLY A 7 14.53 -12.78 5.57
N GLN A 8 15.45 -11.92 6.02
CA GLN A 8 15.70 -11.74 7.45
C GLN A 8 15.14 -10.39 7.87
N GLN A 9 14.40 -10.37 8.98
CA GLN A 9 14.09 -9.15 9.70
C GLN A 9 15.39 -8.33 9.82
N ILE A 10 15.48 -7.20 9.12
CA ILE A 10 16.53 -6.21 9.38
C ILE A 10 16.11 -5.52 10.68
N ASN A 11 16.05 -6.25 11.80
CA ASN A 11 15.79 -5.80 13.18
C ASN A 11 15.04 -4.46 13.34
N GLY A 12 13.91 -4.26 12.65
CA GLY A 12 13.11 -3.03 12.65
C GLY A 12 13.73 -1.78 11.99
N ARG A 13 14.88 -1.89 11.32
CA ARG A 13 15.70 -0.80 10.74
C ARG A 13 15.55 -0.64 9.23
N ALA A 14 14.62 -1.35 8.60
CA ALA A 14 14.25 -1.14 7.21
C ALA A 14 12.72 -1.20 7.07
N SER A 15 12.17 -0.26 6.31
CA SER A 15 10.75 -0.19 5.97
C SER A 15 10.58 -0.45 4.49
N PHE A 16 9.68 -1.37 4.12
CA PHE A 16 9.30 -1.60 2.72
C PHE A 16 8.29 -0.55 2.24
N ASN A 17 8.69 0.71 2.32
CA ASN A 17 7.92 1.91 1.97
C ASN A 17 8.85 3.02 1.48
N PRO A 18 8.34 3.99 0.70
CA PRO A 18 6.96 4.08 0.19
C PRO A 18 6.68 3.19 -1.02
N ASP A 19 5.39 2.88 -1.25
CA ASP A 19 4.94 2.42 -2.57
C ASP A 19 4.75 3.63 -3.50
N LEU A 20 5.46 3.61 -4.62
CA LEU A 20 5.59 4.68 -5.60
C LEU A 20 4.94 4.31 -6.93
N VAL A 21 4.00 3.37 -6.90
CA VAL A 21 3.18 3.01 -8.05
C VAL A 21 2.27 4.18 -8.47
N TYR A 22 2.08 4.33 -9.77
CA TYR A 22 1.16 5.27 -10.40
C TYR A 22 -0.18 4.58 -10.64
N LEU A 23 -1.29 5.17 -10.16
CA LEU A 23 -2.63 4.61 -10.29
C LEU A 23 -3.12 4.61 -11.75
N ALA A 24 -2.74 3.57 -12.50
CA ALA A 24 -3.09 3.44 -13.92
C ALA A 24 -4.41 2.69 -14.18
N HIS A 25 -4.87 1.88 -13.22
CA HIS A 25 -6.03 1.02 -13.40
C HIS A 25 -6.82 0.89 -12.09
N PRO A 26 -8.11 1.27 -12.04
CA PRO A 26 -8.89 1.30 -10.80
C PRO A 26 -9.26 -0.09 -10.27
N LEU A 27 -9.25 -1.13 -11.12
CA LEU A 27 -9.51 -2.51 -10.69
C LEU A 27 -8.34 -3.18 -9.96
N TRP A 28 -7.19 -2.54 -9.90
CA TRP A 28 -6.02 -3.15 -9.26
C TRP A 28 -6.16 -3.19 -7.75
N VAL A 29 -6.15 -4.38 -7.18
CA VAL A 29 -6.45 -4.67 -5.76
C VAL A 29 -5.44 -4.13 -4.74
N ARG A 30 -4.51 -3.30 -5.17
CA ARG A 30 -3.54 -2.58 -4.34
C ARG A 30 -3.60 -1.07 -4.57
N THR A 31 -4.71 -0.56 -5.13
CA THR A 31 -4.94 0.88 -5.39
C THR A 31 -4.67 1.74 -4.15
N PHE A 32 -5.07 1.28 -2.97
CA PHE A 32 -4.92 1.97 -1.68
C PHE A 32 -3.47 2.09 -1.19
N GLU A 33 -2.52 1.36 -1.79
CA GLU A 33 -1.09 1.51 -1.49
C GLU A 33 -0.46 2.68 -2.26
N ALA A 34 -1.10 3.12 -3.35
CA ALA A 34 -0.67 4.26 -4.15
C ALA A 34 -1.12 5.60 -3.51
N PHE A 35 -0.40 6.69 -3.79
CA PHE A 35 -0.88 8.04 -3.45
C PHE A 35 -1.85 8.64 -4.48
N GLY A 36 -2.27 7.84 -5.46
CA GLY A 36 -3.24 8.21 -6.49
C GLY A 36 -2.69 8.17 -7.91
N GLU A 37 -3.45 8.77 -8.83
CA GLU A 37 -3.22 8.76 -10.29
C GLU A 37 -2.34 9.91 -10.79
N ASP A 38 -1.83 10.77 -9.90
CA ASP A 38 -0.94 11.86 -10.29
C ASP A 38 0.52 11.53 -9.98
N THR A 39 1.34 11.46 -11.03
CA THR A 39 2.77 11.12 -10.91
C THR A 39 3.55 12.20 -10.12
N TYR A 40 3.10 13.46 -10.18
CA TYR A 40 3.74 14.54 -9.44
C TYR A 40 3.46 14.43 -7.93
N LEU A 41 2.20 14.21 -7.54
CA LEU A 41 1.81 13.95 -6.16
C LEU A 41 2.58 12.74 -5.58
N ASN A 42 2.65 11.64 -6.32
CA ASN A 42 3.40 10.45 -5.90
C ASN A 42 4.90 10.76 -5.70
N SER A 43 5.46 11.65 -6.52
CA SER A 43 6.86 12.10 -6.37
C SER A 43 7.07 12.95 -5.11
N VAL A 44 6.16 13.89 -4.83
CA VAL A 44 6.23 14.79 -3.67
C VAL A 44 6.08 14.00 -2.36
N LEU A 45 5.06 13.14 -2.28
CA LEU A 45 4.81 12.34 -1.08
C LEU A 45 5.88 11.26 -0.89
N GLY A 46 6.33 10.65 -1.98
CA GLY A 46 7.44 9.70 -1.97
C GLY A 46 8.73 10.28 -1.40
N ASP A 47 9.17 11.45 -1.89
CA ASP A 47 10.34 12.17 -1.37
C ASP A 47 10.18 12.50 0.12
N ALA A 48 9.01 13.02 0.53
CA ALA A 48 8.73 13.36 1.92
C ALA A 48 8.83 12.14 2.85
N ILE A 49 8.23 11.01 2.48
CA ILE A 49 8.26 9.77 3.28
C ILE A 49 9.69 9.23 3.38
N ILE A 50 10.45 9.21 2.29
CA ILE A 50 11.84 8.74 2.31
C ILE A 50 12.69 9.61 3.23
N ARG A 51 12.57 10.94 3.12
CA ARG A 51 13.30 11.87 4.00
C ARG A 51 12.89 11.72 5.45
N GLY A 52 11.61 11.50 5.73
CA GLY A 52 11.09 11.24 7.07
C GLY A 52 11.68 9.97 7.68
N LEU A 53 11.55 8.84 6.96
CA LEU A 53 12.06 7.53 7.39
C LEU A 53 13.57 7.53 7.62
N GLU A 54 14.34 8.22 6.77
CA GLU A 54 15.81 8.23 6.84
C GLU A 54 16.39 9.42 7.61
N SER A 55 15.56 10.30 8.19
CA SER A 55 15.98 11.58 8.80
C SER A 55 16.98 11.42 9.95
N ASP A 56 16.85 10.34 10.71
CA ASP A 56 17.66 10.01 11.89
C ASP A 56 18.70 8.91 11.60
N ASN A 57 18.83 8.48 10.33
CA ASN A 57 19.55 7.27 9.92
C ASN A 57 19.15 6.02 10.73
N TYR A 58 17.94 6.01 11.28
CA TYR A 58 17.42 4.90 12.02
C TYR A 58 16.79 3.90 11.07
N THR A 59 15.85 4.33 10.22
CA THR A 59 15.13 3.43 9.33
C THR A 59 15.58 3.63 7.89
N ALA A 60 15.92 2.54 7.21
CA ALA A 60 16.15 2.58 5.76
C ALA A 60 14.81 2.52 5.00
N ALA A 61 14.59 3.47 4.09
CA ALA A 61 13.46 3.41 3.18
C ALA A 61 13.73 2.43 2.04
N CYS A 62 12.65 1.89 1.46
CA CYS A 62 12.69 1.01 0.32
C CYS A 62 11.60 1.43 -0.67
N MET A 63 12.01 2.14 -1.72
CA MET A 63 11.09 2.50 -2.79
C MET A 63 10.62 1.23 -3.52
N LYS A 64 9.31 1.06 -3.65
CA LYS A 64 8.68 -0.09 -4.32
C LYS A 64 7.53 0.38 -5.20
N HIS A 65 7.00 -0.41 -6.12
CA HIS A 65 7.58 -1.61 -6.70
C HIS A 65 8.26 -1.25 -8.03
N TRP A 66 9.59 -1.15 -8.04
CA TRP A 66 10.37 -0.75 -9.21
C TRP A 66 10.17 -1.77 -10.35
N ILE A 67 9.60 -1.42 -11.50
CA ILE A 67 8.83 -0.22 -11.83
C ILE A 67 7.58 -0.61 -12.62
N ALA A 68 6.57 0.26 -12.69
CA ALA A 68 5.36 0.09 -13.49
C ALA A 68 4.52 -1.14 -13.13
N TYR A 69 4.63 -1.63 -11.90
CA TYR A 69 3.88 -2.80 -11.43
C TYR A 69 2.37 -2.65 -11.62
N MET A 70 1.86 -1.44 -11.43
CA MET A 70 0.46 -1.10 -11.61
C MET A 70 0.01 -0.91 -13.07
N LYS A 71 0.91 -1.04 -14.06
CA LYS A 71 0.53 -1.08 -15.48
C LYS A 71 -0.09 -2.45 -15.82
N THR A 72 -1.19 -2.79 -15.17
CA THR A 72 -1.96 -4.01 -15.43
C THR A 72 -2.95 -3.75 -16.58
N PRO A 73 -2.93 -4.54 -17.67
CA PRO A 73 -3.90 -4.45 -18.76
C PRO A 73 -5.36 -4.66 -18.36
N SER A 74 -5.63 -5.62 -17.46
CA SER A 74 -7.00 -5.98 -17.04
C SER A 74 -7.37 -5.45 -15.67
N GLY A 75 -6.40 -4.98 -14.88
CA GLY A 75 -6.61 -4.71 -13.45
C GLY A 75 -6.06 -5.80 -12.54
N HIS A 76 -5.80 -7.00 -13.04
CA HIS A 76 -5.35 -8.09 -12.19
C HIS A 76 -3.93 -7.88 -11.69
N ASP A 77 -3.73 -8.21 -10.42
CA ASP A 77 -2.44 -8.16 -9.79
C ASP A 77 -1.48 -9.14 -10.45
N LYS A 78 -0.20 -8.72 -10.52
CA LYS A 78 0.85 -9.48 -11.18
C LYS A 78 0.54 -9.74 -12.67
N GLU A 79 -0.21 -8.92 -13.39
CA GLU A 79 -0.32 -9.08 -14.85
C GLU A 79 0.91 -8.52 -15.58
N ALA A 80 1.31 -9.16 -16.70
CA ALA A 80 2.39 -8.62 -17.53
C ALA A 80 1.94 -7.33 -18.23
N ALA A 81 2.88 -6.38 -18.38
CA ALA A 81 2.62 -5.07 -18.95
C ALA A 81 3.27 -4.91 -20.33
N GLN A 82 2.57 -4.19 -21.20
CA GLN A 82 3.18 -3.58 -22.39
C GLN A 82 3.16 -2.07 -22.24
N LEU A 83 4.31 -1.45 -22.48
CA LEU A 83 4.52 -0.03 -22.20
C LEU A 83 5.53 0.57 -23.18
N SER A 84 5.22 1.75 -23.70
CA SER A 84 6.20 2.53 -24.46
C SER A 84 7.25 3.13 -23.54
N ASP A 85 8.44 3.44 -24.07
CA ASP A 85 9.45 4.17 -23.30
C ASP A 85 8.93 5.56 -22.89
N TYR A 86 8.06 6.18 -23.70
CA TYR A 86 7.43 7.45 -23.35
C TYR A 86 6.59 7.32 -22.08
N ASP A 87 5.69 6.34 -22.01
CA ASP A 87 4.83 6.17 -20.85
C ASP A 87 5.64 5.80 -19.60
N LEU A 88 6.65 4.93 -19.77
CA LEU A 88 7.57 4.56 -18.69
C LEU A 88 8.24 5.79 -18.07
N LEU A 89 8.83 6.63 -18.91
CA LEU A 89 9.65 7.75 -18.46
C LEU A 89 8.81 8.93 -17.95
N ASN A 90 7.56 9.09 -18.42
CA ASN A 90 6.74 10.26 -18.07
C ASN A 90 5.70 9.98 -16.98
N TYR A 91 5.22 8.75 -16.80
CA TYR A 91 4.19 8.44 -15.80
C TYR A 91 4.72 7.58 -14.65
N PHE A 92 5.55 6.56 -14.95
CA PHE A 92 5.97 5.58 -13.94
C PHE A 92 7.33 5.92 -13.30
N LEU A 93 8.25 6.54 -14.04
CA LEU A 93 9.59 6.87 -13.56
C LEU A 93 9.66 8.05 -12.57
N PRO A 94 8.88 9.15 -12.73
CA PRO A 94 9.09 10.35 -11.93
C PRO A 94 9.13 10.12 -10.41
N PRO A 95 8.24 9.30 -9.80
CA PRO A 95 8.28 9.03 -8.36
C PRO A 95 9.56 8.34 -7.92
N PHE A 96 10.03 7.35 -8.69
CA PHE A 96 11.29 6.66 -8.38
C PHE A 96 12.52 7.53 -8.65
N LYS A 97 12.45 8.44 -9.62
CA LYS A 97 13.50 9.45 -9.81
C LYS A 97 13.59 10.37 -8.60
N ALA A 98 12.46 10.86 -8.08
CA ALA A 98 12.43 11.67 -6.86
C ALA A 98 12.98 10.88 -5.65
N ALA A 99 12.61 9.60 -5.52
CA ALA A 99 13.14 8.72 -4.48
C ALA A 99 14.65 8.48 -4.57
N ALA A 100 15.19 8.32 -5.78
CA ALA A 100 16.63 8.23 -6.01
C ALA A 100 17.34 9.55 -5.66
N GLU A 101 16.75 10.70 -6.00
CA GLU A 101 17.23 12.04 -5.62
C GLU A 101 17.17 12.28 -4.11
N ALA A 102 16.18 11.72 -3.42
CA ALA A 102 16.08 11.65 -1.96
C ALA A 102 17.11 10.69 -1.35
N ARG A 103 17.77 9.86 -2.17
CA ARG A 103 18.81 8.89 -1.82
C ARG A 103 18.31 7.73 -0.95
N ALA A 104 17.11 7.22 -1.28
CA ALA A 104 16.57 6.01 -0.66
C ALA A 104 17.63 4.90 -0.55
N ILE A 105 17.77 4.31 0.64
CA ILE A 105 18.80 3.31 0.92
C ILE A 105 18.58 2.01 0.15
N SER A 106 17.31 1.68 -0.13
CA SER A 106 16.96 0.45 -0.81
C SER A 106 15.82 0.60 -1.82
N THR A 107 15.67 -0.42 -2.66
CA THR A 107 14.67 -0.52 -3.73
C THR A 107 14.16 -1.95 -3.80
N MET A 108 12.86 -2.11 -3.89
CA MET A 108 12.23 -3.40 -4.15
C MET A 108 11.77 -3.43 -5.60
N GLU A 109 12.18 -4.47 -6.32
CA GLU A 109 11.70 -4.73 -7.68
C GLU A 109 10.33 -5.41 -7.66
N ASN A 110 9.85 -5.98 -8.77
CA ASN A 110 8.46 -6.42 -8.89
C ASN A 110 8.26 -7.68 -9.72
N TYR A 111 7.07 -8.26 -9.58
CA TYR A 111 6.73 -9.55 -10.15
C TYR A 111 6.61 -9.58 -11.68
N ILE A 112 6.43 -8.44 -12.35
CA ILE A 112 5.85 -8.42 -13.70
C ILE A 112 6.90 -8.54 -14.80
N SER A 113 6.43 -8.97 -15.97
CA SER A 113 7.17 -8.81 -17.21
C SER A 113 6.75 -7.51 -17.89
N ILE A 114 7.72 -6.69 -18.28
CA ILE A 114 7.48 -5.49 -19.09
C ILE A 114 8.00 -5.77 -20.49
N ASN A 115 7.12 -5.67 -21.49
CA ASN A 115 7.43 -5.95 -22.89
C ASN A 115 8.06 -7.35 -23.09
N GLY A 116 7.56 -8.34 -22.34
CA GLY A 116 7.97 -9.74 -22.45
C GLY A 116 9.19 -10.15 -21.62
N ILE A 117 9.79 -9.24 -20.84
CA ILE A 117 10.97 -9.52 -20.01
C ILE A 117 10.64 -9.26 -18.54
N SER A 118 10.80 -10.28 -17.68
CA SER A 118 10.62 -10.17 -16.23
C SER A 118 11.52 -9.08 -15.65
N THR A 119 10.98 -8.21 -14.79
CA THR A 119 11.70 -7.05 -14.23
C THR A 119 13.03 -7.45 -13.60
N ILE A 120 13.05 -8.51 -12.79
CA ILE A 120 14.27 -9.07 -12.15
C ILE A 120 15.39 -9.42 -13.16
N ALA A 121 15.03 -9.77 -14.39
CA ALA A 121 15.93 -10.13 -15.48
C ALA A 121 16.07 -9.03 -16.55
N ASN A 122 15.46 -7.86 -16.34
CA ASN A 122 15.42 -6.79 -17.33
C ASN A 122 16.60 -5.82 -17.20
N GLY A 123 17.65 -6.04 -18.00
CA GLY A 123 18.89 -5.25 -17.91
C GLY A 123 18.71 -3.77 -18.28
N LYS A 124 17.70 -3.45 -19.09
CA LYS A 124 17.35 -2.06 -19.43
C LYS A 124 16.79 -1.34 -18.22
N LEU A 125 15.88 -1.97 -17.48
CA LEU A 125 15.25 -1.36 -16.30
C LEU A 125 16.17 -1.38 -15.08
N MET A 126 16.78 -2.54 -14.80
CA MET A 126 17.53 -2.76 -13.56
C MET A 126 18.96 -2.23 -13.59
N ASN A 127 19.61 -2.14 -14.75
CA ASN A 127 20.97 -1.60 -14.85
C ASN A 127 20.96 -0.24 -15.54
N ALA A 128 20.56 -0.19 -16.81
CA ALA A 128 20.68 1.04 -17.60
C ALA A 128 19.82 2.19 -17.05
N LEU A 129 18.60 1.90 -16.60
CA LEU A 129 17.72 2.93 -16.03
C LEU A 129 17.97 3.16 -14.54
N LEU A 130 17.84 2.12 -13.70
CA LEU A 130 17.98 2.27 -12.25
C LEU A 130 19.41 2.67 -11.82
N ARG A 131 20.42 1.91 -12.26
CA ARG A 131 21.80 2.11 -11.80
C ARG A 131 22.51 3.22 -12.55
N ASP A 132 22.50 3.17 -13.87
CA ASP A 132 23.25 4.12 -14.69
C ASP A 132 22.48 5.44 -14.88
N GLY A 133 21.17 5.34 -15.16
CA GLY A 133 20.31 6.48 -15.44
C GLY A 133 19.96 7.32 -14.20
N LEU A 134 19.51 6.68 -13.12
CA LEU A 134 19.17 7.36 -11.87
C LEU A 134 20.35 7.48 -10.89
N GLY A 135 21.43 6.73 -11.12
CA GLY A 135 22.57 6.71 -10.20
C GLY A 135 22.29 5.97 -8.90
N ASP A 136 21.28 5.09 -8.84
CA ASP A 136 20.96 4.36 -7.62
C ASP A 136 22.09 3.39 -7.25
N ASP A 137 22.69 3.60 -6.08
CA ASP A 137 23.68 2.70 -5.48
C ASP A 137 23.18 2.10 -4.15
N GLY A 138 21.85 2.08 -3.98
CA GLY A 138 21.15 1.42 -2.89
C GLY A 138 21.10 -0.11 -3.04
N MET A 139 20.70 -0.79 -1.97
CA MET A 139 20.43 -2.22 -2.01
C MET A 139 19.16 -2.49 -2.82
N VAL A 140 19.21 -3.44 -3.76
CA VAL A 140 17.99 -3.95 -4.42
C VAL A 140 17.61 -5.30 -3.82
N VAL A 141 16.36 -5.42 -3.39
CA VAL A 141 15.76 -6.66 -2.88
C VAL A 141 14.68 -7.12 -3.86
N SER A 142 14.51 -8.44 -3.98
CA SER A 142 13.36 -8.99 -4.72
C SER A 142 12.07 -8.83 -3.92
N ASP A 143 10.93 -8.88 -4.60
CA ASP A 143 9.66 -9.07 -3.91
C ASP A 143 9.46 -10.55 -3.50
N TYR A 144 8.34 -10.86 -2.85
CA TYR A 144 8.10 -12.14 -2.18
C TYR A 144 8.12 -13.33 -3.13
N ALA A 145 9.11 -14.22 -2.92
CA ALA A 145 9.29 -15.45 -3.70
C ALA A 145 9.36 -15.20 -5.22
N GLU A 146 9.87 -14.04 -5.67
CA GLU A 146 9.83 -13.68 -7.08
C GLU A 146 10.63 -14.66 -7.96
N ILE A 147 11.77 -15.16 -7.47
CA ILE A 147 12.56 -16.16 -8.22
C ILE A 147 11.75 -17.45 -8.41
N GLU A 148 11.09 -17.93 -7.36
CA GLU A 148 10.19 -19.09 -7.45
C GLU A 148 9.04 -18.83 -8.43
N GLN A 149 8.47 -17.62 -8.40
CA GLN A 149 7.37 -17.22 -9.28
C GLN A 149 7.76 -17.19 -10.77
N LEU A 150 9.04 -17.01 -11.14
CA LEU A 150 9.48 -17.18 -12.53
C LEU A 150 9.12 -18.57 -13.10
N ALA A 151 9.20 -19.61 -12.27
CA ALA A 151 8.88 -20.98 -12.66
C ALA A 151 7.41 -21.34 -12.41
N ASP A 152 6.86 -20.96 -11.26
CA ASP A 152 5.55 -21.45 -10.81
C ASP A 152 4.39 -20.66 -11.38
N PHE A 153 4.54 -19.34 -11.48
CA PHE A 153 3.48 -18.43 -11.91
C PHE A 153 3.72 -17.91 -13.34
N ARG A 154 4.90 -17.35 -13.60
CA ARG A 154 5.24 -16.67 -14.86
C ARG A 154 5.51 -17.60 -16.03
N ARG A 155 5.97 -18.81 -15.74
CA ARG A 155 6.42 -19.78 -16.76
C ARG A 155 7.50 -19.19 -17.70
N THR A 156 8.30 -18.25 -17.20
CA THR A 156 9.49 -17.72 -17.90
C THR A 156 10.73 -18.55 -17.61
N ALA A 157 10.69 -19.37 -16.57
CA ALA A 157 11.67 -20.41 -16.26
C ALA A 157 11.02 -21.80 -16.23
N ARG A 158 11.77 -22.85 -16.57
CA ARG A 158 11.28 -24.24 -16.61
C ARG A 158 11.11 -24.86 -15.23
N ASN A 159 11.93 -24.44 -14.27
CA ASN A 159 11.97 -24.93 -12.89
C ASN A 159 12.81 -23.95 -12.05
N TYR A 160 12.94 -24.20 -10.75
CA TYR A 160 13.68 -23.31 -9.83
C TYR A 160 15.15 -23.10 -10.22
N ALA A 161 15.86 -24.15 -10.67
CA ALA A 161 17.25 -24.00 -11.09
C ALA A 161 17.38 -23.10 -12.34
N ASP A 162 16.44 -23.24 -13.27
CA ASP A 162 16.33 -22.37 -14.45
C ASP A 162 15.93 -20.94 -14.06
N ALA A 163 15.12 -20.76 -13.02
CA ALA A 163 14.73 -19.44 -12.52
C ALA A 163 15.92 -18.67 -11.93
N ILE A 164 16.79 -19.35 -11.19
CA ILE A 164 18.08 -18.78 -10.75
C ILE A 164 18.90 -18.32 -11.96
N HIS A 165 18.95 -19.12 -13.03
CA HIS A 165 19.65 -18.73 -14.25
C HIS A 165 19.00 -17.51 -14.94
N VAL A 166 17.67 -17.51 -15.11
CA VAL A 166 16.92 -16.40 -15.73
C VAL A 166 17.08 -15.09 -14.95
N ALA A 167 17.05 -15.15 -13.61
CA ALA A 167 17.33 -14.00 -12.74
C ALA A 167 18.80 -13.50 -12.85
N GLY A 168 19.65 -14.21 -13.60
CA GLY A 168 21.06 -13.89 -13.78
C GLY A 168 21.93 -14.30 -12.60
N HIS A 169 21.49 -15.32 -11.85
CA HIS A 169 22.12 -15.79 -10.62
C HIS A 169 22.96 -17.09 -10.79
N GLU A 170 23.29 -17.48 -12.03
CA GLU A 170 24.15 -18.64 -12.29
C GLU A 170 25.63 -18.35 -12.00
N LEU A 171 26.32 -19.30 -11.35
CA LEU A 171 27.74 -19.21 -11.00
C LEU A 171 28.64 -19.06 -12.25
N SER A 172 29.13 -17.84 -12.47
CA SER A 172 30.14 -17.46 -13.46
C SER A 172 31.10 -16.43 -12.86
N PRO A 173 32.29 -16.18 -13.42
CA PRO A 173 33.18 -15.11 -12.95
C PRO A 173 32.50 -13.73 -12.92
N GLN A 174 31.68 -13.44 -13.93
CA GLN A 174 30.87 -12.22 -14.01
C GLN A 174 29.83 -12.19 -12.89
N TYR A 175 29.12 -13.29 -12.65
CA TYR A 175 28.17 -13.37 -11.53
C TYR A 175 28.86 -13.25 -10.17
N LEU A 176 30.04 -13.83 -9.96
CA LEU A 176 30.78 -13.66 -8.71
C LEU A 176 31.12 -12.19 -8.46
N GLN A 177 31.47 -11.44 -9.52
CA GLN A 177 31.68 -10.01 -9.41
C GLN A 177 30.38 -9.26 -9.06
N HIS A 178 29.26 -9.63 -9.67
CA HIS A 178 27.94 -9.08 -9.31
C HIS A 178 27.56 -9.39 -7.86
N LEU A 179 27.75 -10.63 -7.42
CA LEU A 179 27.51 -11.08 -6.05
C LEU A 179 28.34 -10.28 -5.05
N LYS A 180 29.63 -10.03 -5.36
CA LYS A 180 30.49 -9.16 -4.54
C LYS A 180 29.96 -7.72 -4.48
N THR A 181 29.48 -7.17 -5.61
CA THR A 181 28.87 -5.83 -5.63
C THR A 181 27.59 -5.79 -4.80
N SER A 182 26.70 -6.76 -4.96
CA SER A 182 25.47 -6.86 -4.18
C SER A 182 25.77 -7.03 -2.68
N ALA A 183 26.70 -7.91 -2.31
CA ALA A 183 27.16 -8.08 -0.93
C ALA A 183 27.74 -6.78 -0.35
N ARG A 184 28.51 -6.01 -1.12
CA ARG A 184 28.99 -4.68 -0.69
C ARG A 184 27.86 -3.71 -0.40
N ARG A 185 26.79 -3.71 -1.20
CA ARG A 185 25.61 -2.85 -0.97
C ARG A 185 24.86 -3.22 0.31
N VAL A 186 24.71 -4.52 0.58
CA VAL A 186 24.16 -5.01 1.86
C VAL A 186 25.03 -4.55 3.04
N VAL A 187 26.35 -4.77 2.95
CA VAL A 187 27.28 -4.36 4.01
C VAL A 187 27.28 -2.83 4.18
N LYS A 188 27.26 -2.06 3.09
CA LYS A 188 27.16 -0.60 3.09
C LYS A 188 25.88 -0.12 3.80
N MET A 189 24.73 -0.72 3.51
CA MET A 189 23.47 -0.45 4.21
C MET A 189 23.60 -0.76 5.71
N LYS A 190 24.08 -1.96 6.07
CA LYS A 190 24.26 -2.36 7.47
C LYS A 190 25.20 -1.44 8.24
N LEU A 191 26.29 -0.97 7.62
CA LEU A 191 27.21 0.02 8.19
C LEU A 191 26.53 1.39 8.34
N LYS A 192 25.81 1.88 7.31
CA LYS A 192 25.08 3.16 7.38
C LYS A 192 24.06 3.15 8.54
N MET A 193 23.44 2.01 8.80
CA MET A 193 22.45 1.82 9.87
C MET A 193 23.07 1.46 11.24
N GLY A 194 24.40 1.39 11.36
CA GLY A 194 25.07 1.08 12.63
C GLY A 194 24.87 -0.35 13.15
N LEU A 195 24.44 -1.28 12.30
CA LEU A 195 24.05 -2.64 12.71
C LEU A 195 25.22 -3.54 13.12
N TYR A 196 26.45 -3.13 12.84
CA TYR A 196 27.64 -3.82 13.36
C TYR A 196 27.94 -3.46 14.82
N ASP A 197 27.62 -2.22 15.22
CA ASP A 197 27.84 -1.73 16.58
C ASP A 197 26.64 -2.04 17.48
N THR A 198 25.42 -1.85 16.96
CA THR A 198 24.17 -2.17 17.65
C THR A 198 23.32 -3.10 16.78
N PRO A 199 23.50 -4.43 16.89
CA PRO A 199 22.81 -5.38 16.01
C PRO A 199 21.29 -5.41 16.19
N MET A 200 20.79 -5.20 17.42
CA MET A 200 19.38 -5.21 17.78
C MET A 200 18.95 -3.86 18.36
N PRO A 201 18.93 -2.79 17.55
CA PRO A 201 18.57 -1.46 18.06
C PRO A 201 17.07 -1.35 18.33
N GLY A 202 16.68 -0.53 19.29
CA GLY A 202 15.28 -0.15 19.52
C GLY A 202 14.77 -0.37 20.93
N GLU A 203 15.52 -1.07 21.78
CA GLU A 203 15.18 -1.18 23.21
C GLU A 203 14.93 0.20 23.87
N PRO A 204 15.73 1.26 23.63
CA PRO A 204 15.46 2.58 24.19
C PRO A 204 14.23 3.28 23.59
N ASN A 205 13.74 2.82 22.44
CA ASN A 205 12.67 3.46 21.67
C ASN A 205 11.30 2.80 21.90
N VAL A 206 11.21 1.78 22.76
CA VAL A 206 9.94 1.07 23.02
C VAL A 206 8.87 2.02 23.55
N THR A 207 9.25 3.02 24.35
CA THR A 207 8.32 4.04 24.86
C THR A 207 7.81 4.99 23.78
N LEU A 208 8.45 5.03 22.61
CA LEU A 208 7.98 5.82 21.49
C LEU A 208 6.84 5.10 20.73
N LEU A 209 6.70 3.78 20.85
CA LEU A 209 5.69 3.06 20.08
C LEU A 209 4.27 3.45 20.51
N GLY A 210 3.53 4.12 19.61
CA GLY A 210 2.15 4.51 19.87
C GLY A 210 2.03 5.54 21.00
N ASN A 211 3.03 6.42 21.12
CA ASN A 211 3.02 7.51 22.07
C ASN A 211 1.96 8.57 21.72
N ASP A 212 1.69 9.51 22.63
CA ASP A 212 0.64 10.52 22.45
C ASP A 212 0.89 11.44 21.24
N ASP A 213 2.15 11.74 20.90
CA ASP A 213 2.52 12.53 19.73
C ASP A 213 2.23 11.76 18.43
N ASP A 214 2.61 10.47 18.35
CA ASP A 214 2.28 9.61 17.21
C ASP A 214 0.75 9.50 17.01
N VAL A 215 -0.01 9.37 18.10
CA VAL A 215 -1.47 9.31 18.07
C VAL A 215 -2.06 10.65 17.60
N ALA A 216 -1.51 11.78 18.04
CA ALA A 216 -1.94 13.11 17.62
C ALA A 216 -1.65 13.36 16.12
N ASP A 217 -0.46 12.97 15.65
CA ASP A 217 -0.07 13.09 14.24
C ASP A 217 -0.91 12.17 13.35
N ALA A 218 -1.18 10.93 13.78
CA ALA A 218 -2.06 10.00 13.07
C ALA A 218 -3.50 10.54 12.98
N LEU A 219 -4.01 11.15 14.05
CA LEU A 219 -5.32 11.79 14.06
C LEU A 219 -5.38 13.00 13.12
N GLN A 220 -4.33 13.82 13.09
CA GLN A 220 -4.26 14.96 12.19
C GLN A 220 -4.18 14.51 10.72
N LEU A 221 -3.36 13.51 10.42
CA LEU A 221 -3.29 12.92 9.09
C LEU A 221 -4.64 12.36 8.64
N ALA A 222 -5.37 11.66 9.52
CA ALA A 222 -6.71 11.16 9.22
C ALA A 222 -7.70 12.29 8.91
N ARG A 223 -7.67 13.39 9.67
CA ARG A 223 -8.52 14.58 9.43
C ARG A 223 -8.25 15.24 8.08
N GLU A 224 -6.98 15.30 7.66
CA GLU A 224 -6.58 15.86 6.38
C GLU A 224 -6.85 14.91 5.19
N SER A 225 -7.05 13.62 5.45
CA SER A 225 -7.25 12.59 4.42
C SER A 225 -8.72 12.32 4.07
N ILE A 226 -9.68 12.79 4.90
CA ILE A 226 -11.11 12.60 4.64
C ILE A 226 -11.60 13.63 3.60
N VAL A 227 -12.18 13.14 2.51
CA VAL A 227 -12.71 13.99 1.41
C VAL A 227 -14.23 14.08 1.50
N LEU A 228 -14.76 15.30 1.70
CA LEU A 228 -16.19 15.57 1.62
C LEU A 228 -16.63 15.63 0.15
N LEU A 229 -17.24 14.55 -0.36
CA LEU A 229 -17.69 14.46 -1.75
C LEU A 229 -18.97 15.26 -2.03
N GLN A 230 -19.92 15.27 -1.09
CA GLN A 230 -21.22 15.92 -1.24
C GLN A 230 -21.74 16.43 0.10
N ASN A 231 -22.36 17.62 0.11
CA ASN A 231 -23.00 18.21 1.28
C ASN A 231 -24.30 18.93 0.90
N ASN A 232 -25.32 18.15 0.55
CA ASN A 232 -26.61 18.69 0.14
C ASN A 232 -27.26 19.46 1.29
N GLY A 233 -27.81 20.64 1.00
CA GLY A 233 -28.50 21.44 2.01
C GLY A 233 -27.59 22.00 3.11
N SER A 234 -26.26 21.87 2.98
CA SER A 234 -25.31 22.19 4.05
C SER A 234 -25.60 21.44 5.35
N THR A 235 -26.02 20.18 5.25
CA THR A 235 -26.31 19.32 6.39
C THR A 235 -25.09 19.14 7.31
N LEU A 236 -23.89 19.08 6.74
CA LEU A 236 -22.64 19.04 7.50
C LEU A 236 -22.05 20.45 7.68
N PRO A 237 -21.43 20.76 8.84
CA PRO A 237 -21.29 19.88 10.01
C PRO A 237 -22.61 19.68 10.76
N LEU A 238 -22.79 18.50 11.34
CA LEU A 238 -23.98 18.22 12.15
C LEU A 238 -23.99 19.15 13.39
N PRO A 239 -25.14 19.77 13.71
CA PRO A 239 -25.33 20.44 15.00
C PRO A 239 -25.20 19.45 16.17
N GLU A 240 -25.02 19.96 17.40
CA GLU A 240 -25.10 19.13 18.60
C GLU A 240 -26.46 18.38 18.67
N GLY A 241 -26.42 17.04 18.63
CA GLY A 241 -27.60 16.18 18.59
C GLY A 241 -27.24 14.70 18.47
N THR A 242 -28.23 13.81 18.69
CA THR A 242 -28.12 12.33 18.73
C THR A 242 -27.98 11.74 17.32
N PRO A 243 -26.77 11.33 16.87
CA PRO A 243 -26.63 10.64 15.59
C PRO A 243 -26.98 9.16 15.78
N GLY A 244 -27.77 8.58 14.87
CA GLY A 244 -27.91 7.12 14.76
C GLY A 244 -26.93 6.59 13.72
N TYR A 245 -26.36 5.41 13.95
CA TYR A 245 -25.21 4.95 13.18
C TYR A 245 -25.21 3.42 12.92
N THR A 246 -24.69 3.00 11.75
CA THR A 246 -24.38 1.60 11.42
C THR A 246 -22.93 1.40 10.98
N ASP A 247 -22.17 0.56 11.71
CA ASP A 247 -20.73 0.19 11.52
C ASP A 247 -20.59 -1.33 11.45
N GLU A 248 -19.43 -1.80 11.00
CA GLU A 248 -18.96 -3.15 11.22
C GLU A 248 -17.65 -3.18 12.02
N ASP A 249 -17.78 -3.30 13.35
CA ASP A 249 -16.67 -3.30 14.33
C ASP A 249 -15.59 -4.38 14.09
N ALA A 250 -15.87 -5.41 13.27
CA ALA A 250 -15.01 -6.60 13.14
C ALA A 250 -13.70 -6.38 12.36
N HIS A 251 -13.60 -5.30 11.56
CA HIS A 251 -12.48 -5.12 10.62
C HIS A 251 -11.32 -4.27 11.15
N LEU A 252 -11.51 -3.53 12.25
CA LEU A 252 -10.51 -2.62 12.83
C LEU A 252 -10.00 -3.12 14.19
N LYS A 253 -9.43 -4.32 14.25
CA LYS A 253 -8.98 -4.97 15.50
C LYS A 253 -8.10 -4.11 16.41
N ASN A 254 -7.31 -3.21 15.84
CA ASN A 254 -6.42 -2.29 16.56
C ASN A 254 -6.68 -0.81 16.19
N GLY A 255 -7.79 -0.52 15.50
CA GLY A 255 -8.13 0.82 15.02
C GLY A 255 -9.20 1.49 15.86
N ILE A 256 -9.49 2.75 15.55
CA ILE A 256 -10.65 3.47 16.07
C ILE A 256 -11.79 3.30 15.07
N THR A 257 -12.88 2.67 15.48
CA THR A 257 -14.09 2.59 14.67
C THR A 257 -14.78 3.96 14.61
N VAL A 258 -15.64 4.18 13.62
CA VAL A 258 -16.39 5.45 13.53
C VAL A 258 -17.25 5.63 14.78
N LYS A 259 -17.82 4.53 15.32
CA LYS A 259 -18.54 4.54 16.60
C LYS A 259 -17.65 5.08 17.73
N SER A 260 -16.48 4.47 17.96
CA SER A 260 -15.57 4.91 19.02
C SER A 260 -15.00 6.32 18.78
N GLY A 261 -14.97 6.79 17.54
CA GLY A 261 -14.60 8.17 17.19
C GLY A 261 -15.70 9.20 17.49
N ILE A 262 -16.98 8.83 17.32
CA ILE A 262 -18.14 9.72 17.54
C ILE A 262 -18.51 9.81 19.02
N GLU A 263 -18.52 8.69 19.75
CA GLU A 263 -18.90 8.60 21.18
C GLU A 263 -18.29 9.70 22.08
N PRO A 264 -16.98 10.02 22.03
CA PRO A 264 -16.41 11.07 22.87
C PRO A 264 -16.79 12.49 22.42
N ILE A 265 -17.24 12.69 21.18
CA ILE A 265 -17.60 14.00 20.62
C ILE A 265 -19.03 14.40 21.02
N VAL A 266 -19.92 13.41 21.10
CA VAL A 266 -21.35 13.61 21.36
C VAL A 266 -21.70 13.65 22.85
N GLY A 267 -20.76 13.49 23.79
CA GLY A 267 -20.95 13.79 25.22
C GLY A 267 -22.19 13.14 25.86
N ASP A 268 -23.11 13.94 26.39
CA ASP A 268 -24.35 13.51 27.07
C ASP A 268 -25.48 13.07 26.11
N TYR A 269 -25.29 13.21 24.79
CA TYR A 269 -26.26 12.78 23.79
C TYR A 269 -26.20 11.25 23.60
N ARG A 270 -27.32 10.66 23.16
CA ARG A 270 -27.40 9.21 22.93
C ARG A 270 -26.83 8.89 21.54
N VAL A 271 -25.98 7.88 21.44
CA VAL A 271 -25.66 7.25 20.15
C VAL A 271 -26.41 5.93 20.12
N SER A 272 -27.19 5.72 19.06
CA SER A 272 -27.77 4.41 18.77
C SER A 272 -26.95 3.75 17.68
N PHE A 273 -26.54 2.51 17.93
CA PHE A 273 -25.67 1.76 17.04
C PHE A 273 -26.31 0.43 16.65
N PHE A 274 -26.22 0.08 15.38
CA PHE A 274 -26.62 -1.23 14.89
C PHE A 274 -25.73 -1.69 13.73
N ASN A 275 -25.21 -2.90 13.82
CA ASN A 275 -24.53 -3.56 12.72
C ASN A 275 -25.43 -4.66 12.14
N GLY A 276 -25.84 -4.51 10.88
CA GLY A 276 -26.65 -5.51 10.20
C GLY A 276 -26.34 -5.68 8.71
N LEU A 277 -25.30 -5.01 8.21
CA LEU A 277 -24.91 -5.05 6.80
C LEU A 277 -23.45 -5.51 6.71
N ASN A 278 -23.22 -6.64 6.06
CA ASN A 278 -21.87 -7.16 5.85
C ASN A 278 -21.17 -6.43 4.67
N PRO A 279 -19.83 -6.45 4.57
CA PRO A 279 -19.10 -5.73 3.53
C PRO A 279 -19.34 -6.32 2.15
N ASN A 280 -19.80 -7.57 2.06
CA ASN A 280 -20.19 -8.22 0.81
C ASN A 280 -21.62 -7.84 0.36
N GLY A 281 -22.31 -6.96 1.10
CA GLY A 281 -23.67 -6.51 0.83
C GLY A 281 -24.79 -7.42 1.34
N SER A 282 -24.48 -8.54 2.00
CA SER A 282 -25.53 -9.40 2.58
C SER A 282 -26.04 -8.87 3.91
N TYR A 283 -27.35 -8.94 4.12
CA TYR A 283 -28.02 -8.58 5.37
C TYR A 283 -29.32 -9.38 5.54
N PRO A 284 -29.69 -9.80 6.77
CA PRO A 284 -31.02 -10.30 7.07
C PRO A 284 -32.08 -9.19 6.97
N GLU A 285 -33.29 -9.51 6.48
CA GLU A 285 -34.40 -8.55 6.45
C GLU A 285 -34.84 -8.09 7.85
N SER A 286 -34.68 -8.95 8.86
CA SER A 286 -34.86 -8.58 10.26
C SER A 286 -33.92 -7.47 10.69
N ASP A 287 -32.69 -7.49 10.19
CA ASP A 287 -31.64 -6.56 10.59
C ASP A 287 -31.86 -5.21 9.93
N LEU A 288 -32.25 -5.19 8.64
CA LEU A 288 -32.70 -3.96 7.99
C LEU A 288 -33.91 -3.35 8.71
N SER A 289 -34.86 -4.18 9.17
CA SER A 289 -36.03 -3.69 9.92
C SER A 289 -35.62 -2.99 11.22
N VAL A 290 -34.69 -3.57 11.97
CA VAL A 290 -34.13 -2.96 13.19
C VAL A 290 -33.38 -1.67 12.88
N ALA A 291 -32.57 -1.64 11.80
CA ALA A 291 -31.85 -0.45 11.38
C ALA A 291 -32.81 0.72 11.06
N LYS A 292 -33.91 0.44 10.34
CA LYS A 292 -34.93 1.44 10.00
C LYS A 292 -35.69 1.93 11.24
N GLU A 293 -36.00 1.03 12.18
CA GLU A 293 -36.60 1.42 13.46
C GLU A 293 -35.69 2.39 14.22
N ILE A 294 -34.40 2.07 14.35
CA ILE A 294 -33.43 2.97 14.99
C ILE A 294 -33.32 4.29 14.25
N ALA A 295 -33.20 4.28 12.91
CA ALA A 295 -33.12 5.49 12.08
C ALA A 295 -34.31 6.42 12.31
N SER A 296 -35.53 5.88 12.48
CA SER A 296 -36.74 6.67 12.73
C SER A 296 -36.78 7.36 14.12
N THR A 297 -35.89 6.96 15.03
CA THR A 297 -35.82 7.52 16.40
C THR A 297 -34.73 8.57 16.59
N VAL A 298 -33.89 8.80 15.57
CA VAL A 298 -32.75 9.72 15.63
C VAL A 298 -32.95 10.90 14.69
N GLU A 299 -32.26 12.01 14.96
CA GLU A 299 -32.31 13.20 14.11
C GLU A 299 -31.39 13.07 12.89
N TYR A 300 -30.24 12.42 13.07
CA TYR A 300 -29.23 12.25 12.03
C TYR A 300 -28.85 10.78 11.86
N PRO A 301 -29.49 10.06 10.92
CA PRO A 301 -29.06 8.72 10.55
C PRO A 301 -27.79 8.78 9.70
N ILE A 302 -26.77 8.02 10.12
CA ILE A 302 -25.46 7.88 9.48
C ILE A 302 -25.30 6.42 9.07
N ALA A 303 -25.00 6.17 7.80
CA ALA A 303 -24.63 4.85 7.31
C ALA A 303 -23.15 4.85 6.91
N VAL A 304 -22.38 3.89 7.43
CA VAL A 304 -21.02 3.62 6.96
C VAL A 304 -21.02 2.33 6.19
N ILE A 305 -20.48 2.42 4.98
CA ILE A 305 -20.39 1.34 4.02
C ILE A 305 -19.01 1.41 3.36
N GLY A 306 -18.60 0.30 2.76
CA GLY A 306 -17.31 0.21 2.10
C GLY A 306 -16.94 -1.24 1.83
N GLU A 307 -15.68 -1.44 1.49
CA GLU A 307 -15.12 -2.75 1.20
C GLU A 307 -14.58 -3.39 2.48
N GLY A 308 -14.62 -4.73 2.54
CA GLY A 308 -13.87 -5.47 3.57
C GLY A 308 -12.36 -5.38 3.32
N PRO A 309 -11.52 -5.72 4.29
CA PRO A 309 -10.08 -5.71 4.10
C PRO A 309 -9.64 -6.79 3.10
N TYR A 310 -8.77 -6.41 2.17
CA TYR A 310 -8.16 -7.30 1.20
C TYR A 310 -6.72 -6.90 0.89
N ALA A 311 -5.96 -7.81 0.28
CA ALA A 311 -4.61 -7.52 -0.17
C ALA A 311 -4.23 -8.43 -1.34
N GLU A 312 -3.64 -7.82 -2.37
CA GLU A 312 -2.95 -8.49 -3.48
C GLU A 312 -3.83 -9.46 -4.28
N LYS A 313 -3.17 -10.23 -5.16
CA LYS A 313 -3.76 -11.16 -6.12
C LYS A 313 -4.99 -12.00 -5.71
N PRO A 314 -5.08 -12.62 -4.52
CA PRO A 314 -6.19 -13.54 -4.22
C PRO A 314 -7.60 -12.92 -4.31
N VAL A 315 -7.69 -11.60 -4.34
CA VAL A 315 -8.94 -10.83 -4.38
C VAL A 315 -9.14 -10.03 -5.67
N ASP A 316 -8.39 -10.35 -6.74
CA ASP A 316 -8.54 -9.73 -8.08
C ASP A 316 -10.03 -9.60 -8.45
N ILE A 317 -10.44 -8.40 -8.92
CA ILE A 317 -11.81 -8.08 -9.31
C ILE A 317 -11.94 -7.85 -10.81
N GLU A 318 -13.07 -8.25 -11.38
CA GLU A 318 -13.34 -8.19 -12.83
C GLU A 318 -14.15 -6.95 -13.23
N ASP A 319 -14.88 -6.36 -12.30
CA ASP A 319 -15.78 -5.23 -12.52
C ASP A 319 -15.36 -4.02 -11.68
N VAL A 320 -15.73 -2.82 -12.16
CA VAL A 320 -15.46 -1.54 -11.46
C VAL A 320 -15.86 -1.66 -10.00
N PRO A 321 -14.98 -1.29 -9.04
CA PRO A 321 -15.30 -1.31 -7.63
C PRO A 321 -16.48 -0.37 -7.40
N THR A 322 -17.66 -0.96 -7.32
CA THR A 322 -18.87 -0.32 -6.85
C THR A 322 -19.22 -0.98 -5.53
N PRO A 323 -19.81 -0.25 -4.57
CA PRO A 323 -20.34 -0.88 -3.38
C PRO A 323 -21.20 -2.08 -3.79
N PRO A 324 -21.05 -3.26 -3.15
CA PRO A 324 -21.82 -4.43 -3.53
C PRO A 324 -23.30 -4.11 -3.65
N ALA A 325 -23.98 -4.70 -4.64
CA ALA A 325 -25.37 -4.35 -4.96
C ALA A 325 -26.29 -4.36 -3.72
N GLY A 326 -26.09 -5.31 -2.80
CA GLY A 326 -26.81 -5.36 -1.54
C GLY A 326 -26.55 -4.18 -0.59
N GLN A 327 -25.35 -3.59 -0.57
CA GLN A 327 -25.13 -2.33 0.17
C GLN A 327 -25.92 -1.18 -0.46
N VAL A 328 -25.97 -1.10 -1.79
CA VAL A 328 -26.73 -0.06 -2.49
C VAL A 328 -28.23 -0.19 -2.23
N GLU A 329 -28.76 -1.41 -2.26
CA GLU A 329 -30.16 -1.71 -1.92
C GLU A 329 -30.46 -1.37 -0.46
N TYR A 330 -29.60 -1.82 0.48
CA TYR A 330 -29.72 -1.48 1.89
C TYR A 330 -29.80 0.02 2.12
N ILE A 331 -28.92 0.82 1.50
CA ILE A 331 -28.91 2.28 1.67
C ILE A 331 -30.17 2.93 1.11
N LYS A 332 -30.67 2.47 -0.05
CA LYS A 332 -31.93 2.99 -0.61
C LYS A 332 -33.10 2.73 0.33
N ASP A 333 -33.18 1.52 0.90
CA ASP A 333 -34.24 1.15 1.82
C ASP A 333 -34.10 1.81 3.19
N PHE A 334 -32.87 1.98 3.67
CA PHE A 334 -32.55 2.72 4.88
C PHE A 334 -32.95 4.19 4.77
N ALA A 335 -32.60 4.84 3.66
CA ALA A 335 -32.98 6.23 3.38
C ALA A 335 -34.50 6.45 3.22
N SER A 336 -35.29 5.38 3.03
CA SER A 336 -36.75 5.46 3.00
C SER A 336 -37.40 5.53 4.39
N ALA A 337 -36.63 5.35 5.47
CA ALA A 337 -37.13 5.30 6.83
C ALA A 337 -37.59 6.67 7.40
N GLY A 338 -37.32 7.78 6.69
CA GLY A 338 -37.59 9.14 7.12
C GLY A 338 -36.30 9.90 7.39
#